data_AF-A0A8J5D1X9-F1
#
_entry.id   AF-A0A8J5D1X9-F1
#
_cell.length_a   1.000
_cell.length_b   1.000
_cell.length_c   1.000
_cell.angle_alpha   90.00
_cell.angle_beta   90.00
_cell.angle_gamma   90.00
#
_symmetry.space_group_name_H-M   'P 1'
#
loop_
_entity.id
_entity.type
_entity.pdbx_description
1 polymer ?
#
loop_
_entity_poly.entity_id
_entity_poly.type
_entity_poly.pdbx_seq_one_letter_code
_entity_poly.pdbx_strand_id
1 'polypeptide(L)'
;MWSGTATLPAVSRSQLERKGGKVYEKVGGPTKVPSNWPDFLRDPTNKEELFQFLSDKVGSSDWPDGKGVFITSGTNVISRGSDHSMPRCDHEEADTRIVVHLKDALDKGCTNCLVRTVDTDVVAILIGKYHS
;
A
#
# COMPACT_ATOMS: atom_id res chain seq x y z
N MET A 1 18.51 2.85 -35.42
CA MET A 1 17.30 2.44 -36.17
C MET A 1 16.87 1.10 -35.60
N TRP A 2 15.92 1.09 -34.65
CA TRP A 2 15.32 -0.11 -34.09
C TRP A 2 13.82 -0.01 -34.33
N SER A 3 13.35 -0.71 -35.38
CA SER A 3 11.94 -0.86 -35.69
C SER A 3 11.41 -2.09 -34.95
N GLY A 4 10.62 -1.86 -33.90
CA GLY A 4 9.88 -2.91 -33.22
C GLY A 4 8.54 -2.35 -32.77
N THR A 5 7.52 -2.51 -33.60
CA THR A 5 6.13 -2.25 -33.22
C THR A 5 5.71 -3.30 -32.19
N ALA A 6 5.74 -2.94 -30.92
CA ALA A 6 5.10 -3.72 -29.87
C ALA A 6 3.58 -3.53 -29.99
N THR A 7 2.92 -4.49 -30.63
CA THR A 7 1.46 -4.60 -30.64
C THR A 7 0.99 -4.85 -29.20
N LEU A 8 0.27 -3.89 -28.62
CA LEU A 8 -0.36 -4.05 -27.31
C LEU A 8 -1.36 -5.22 -27.37
N PRO A 9 -1.34 -6.17 -26.41
CA PRO A 9 -2.36 -7.21 -26.36
C PRO A 9 -3.73 -6.60 -26.07
N ALA A 10 -4.75 -7.20 -26.68
CA ALA A 10 -6.12 -6.72 -26.75
C ALA A 10 -6.75 -6.37 -25.40
N VAL A 11 -7.56 -5.28 -25.42
CA VAL A 11 -8.40 -4.80 -24.31
C VAL A 11 -9.43 -5.87 -23.93
N SER A 12 -9.48 -6.26 -22.66
CA SER A 12 -10.49 -7.19 -22.11
C SER A 12 -11.40 -6.53 -21.08
N ARG A 13 -12.61 -7.08 -20.96
CA ARG A 13 -13.77 -6.64 -20.18
C ARG A 13 -13.50 -6.68 -18.66
N SER A 14 -13.99 -5.69 -17.92
CA SER A 14 -14.07 -5.68 -16.45
C SER A 14 -14.75 -6.97 -15.95
N GLN A 15 -14.09 -7.73 -15.08
CA GLN A 15 -14.70 -8.90 -14.44
C GLN A 15 -15.50 -8.46 -13.24
N LEU A 16 -16.82 -8.34 -13.43
CA LEU A 16 -17.79 -8.13 -12.36
C LEU A 16 -17.98 -9.44 -11.62
N GLU A 17 -17.67 -9.48 -10.33
CA GLU A 17 -17.96 -10.64 -9.47
C GLU A 17 -19.21 -10.37 -8.62
N ARG A 18 -19.96 -11.43 -8.31
CA ARG A 18 -21.14 -11.37 -7.44
C ARG A 18 -20.88 -12.16 -6.17
N LYS A 19 -20.86 -11.49 -5.01
CA LYS A 19 -20.96 -12.12 -3.68
C LYS A 19 -22.11 -11.50 -2.91
N GLY A 20 -22.93 -12.33 -2.28
CA GLY A 20 -24.01 -11.88 -1.40
C GLY A 20 -25.05 -10.96 -2.05
N GLY A 21 -25.24 -11.02 -3.37
CA GLY A 21 -26.18 -10.17 -4.10
C GLY A 21 -25.63 -8.81 -4.53
N LYS A 22 -24.42 -8.43 -4.10
CA LYS A 22 -23.72 -7.22 -4.56
C LYS A 22 -22.75 -7.56 -5.69
N VAL A 23 -22.68 -6.67 -6.68
CA VAL A 23 -21.72 -6.72 -7.78
C VAL A 23 -20.55 -5.82 -7.42
N TYR A 24 -19.32 -6.33 -7.47
CA TYR A 24 -18.10 -5.56 -7.26
C TYR A 24 -17.13 -5.73 -8.43
N GLU A 25 -16.27 -4.73 -8.63
CA GLU A 25 -15.25 -4.72 -9.69
C GLU A 25 -13.92 -5.18 -9.10
N LYS A 26 -13.47 -6.35 -9.54
CA LYS A 26 -12.25 -6.98 -9.04
C LYS A 26 -11.02 -6.16 -9.41
N VAL A 27 -10.17 -5.85 -8.44
CA VAL A 27 -8.92 -5.14 -8.70
C VAL A 27 -7.82 -6.13 -9.11
N GLY A 28 -7.39 -6.07 -10.37
CA GLY A 28 -6.27 -6.86 -10.90
C GLY A 28 -5.64 -6.20 -12.13
N GLY A 29 -4.53 -6.73 -12.65
CA GLY A 29 -3.94 -6.24 -13.91
C GLY A 29 -4.88 -6.43 -15.12
N PRO A 30 -4.43 -6.05 -16.33
CA PRO A 30 -4.77 -4.74 -16.90
C PRO A 30 -6.29 -4.46 -16.85
N THR A 31 -6.81 -4.14 -15.66
CA THR A 31 -8.21 -3.75 -15.48
C THR A 31 -8.33 -2.25 -15.76
N LYS A 32 -9.45 -1.83 -16.37
CA LYS A 32 -9.74 -0.43 -16.62
C LYS A 32 -9.76 0.31 -15.27
N VAL A 33 -9.02 1.41 -15.18
CA VAL A 33 -9.04 2.27 -14.00
C VAL A 33 -10.49 2.69 -13.71
N PRO A 34 -10.97 2.61 -12.45
CA PRO A 34 -12.33 3.04 -12.12
C PRO A 34 -12.58 4.46 -12.61
N SER A 35 -13.67 4.67 -13.37
CA SER A 35 -14.03 6.00 -13.87
C SER A 35 -14.72 6.86 -12.81
N ASN A 36 -15.26 6.25 -11.75
CA ASN A 36 -15.91 6.93 -10.63
C ASN A 36 -15.25 6.50 -9.31
N TRP A 37 -14.13 7.15 -9.01
CA TRP A 37 -13.35 6.91 -7.79
C TRP A 37 -14.13 7.11 -6.49
N PRO A 38 -14.96 8.17 -6.33
CA PRO A 38 -15.74 8.35 -5.11
C PRO A 38 -16.63 7.15 -4.75
N ASP A 39 -17.39 6.62 -5.71
CA ASP A 39 -18.27 5.47 -5.46
C ASP A 39 -17.47 4.18 -5.30
N PHE A 40 -16.41 4.00 -6.10
CA PHE A 40 -15.53 2.83 -5.99
C PHE A 40 -14.91 2.74 -4.60
N LEU A 41 -14.38 3.84 -4.07
CA LEU A 41 -13.78 3.93 -2.74
C LEU A 41 -14.83 3.92 -1.62
N ARG A 42 -16.12 4.05 -1.91
CA ARG A 42 -17.17 3.93 -0.88
C ARG A 42 -17.40 2.48 -0.45
N ASP A 43 -17.11 1.53 -1.33
CA ASP A 43 -17.21 0.10 -1.03
C ASP A 43 -15.96 -0.37 -0.25
N PRO A 44 -16.13 -0.98 0.94
CA PRO A 44 -15.02 -1.43 1.76
C PRO A 44 -14.23 -2.60 1.15
N THR A 45 -14.89 -3.48 0.39
CA THR A 45 -14.23 -4.60 -0.31
C THR A 45 -13.35 -4.08 -1.44
N ASN A 46 -13.82 -3.11 -2.22
CA ASN A 46 -13.01 -2.47 -3.27
C ASN A 46 -11.78 -1.78 -2.69
N LYS A 47 -11.92 -1.11 -1.54
CA LYS A 47 -10.79 -0.52 -0.81
C LYS A 47 -9.78 -1.58 -0.41
N GLU A 48 -10.24 -2.65 0.23
CA GLU A 48 -9.37 -3.73 0.71
C GLU A 48 -8.60 -4.39 -0.45
N GLU A 49 -9.29 -4.74 -1.54
CA GLU A 49 -8.66 -5.31 -2.73
C GLU A 49 -7.67 -4.33 -3.39
N LEU A 50 -8.01 -3.03 -3.45
CA LEU A 50 -7.11 -2.01 -3.98
C LEU A 50 -5.83 -1.90 -3.13
N PHE A 51 -5.95 -1.84 -1.80
CA PHE A 51 -4.80 -1.76 -0.91
C PHE A 51 -3.93 -3.02 -0.99
N GLN A 52 -4.56 -4.20 -1.06
CA GLN A 52 -3.84 -5.45 -1.23
C GLN A 52 -3.06 -5.45 -2.55
N PHE A 53 -3.72 -5.12 -3.67
CA PHE A 53 -3.10 -5.00 -4.98
C PHE A 53 -1.92 -4.02 -4.98
N LEU A 54 -2.08 -2.84 -4.38
CA LEU A 54 -1.01 -1.84 -4.28
C LEU A 54 0.16 -2.36 -3.43
N SER A 55 -0.11 -2.96 -2.28
CA SER A 55 0.93 -3.52 -1.41
C SER A 55 1.73 -4.63 -2.10
N ASP A 56 1.07 -5.48 -2.88
CA ASP A 56 1.70 -6.55 -3.66
C ASP A 56 2.58 -5.97 -4.78
N LYS A 57 2.11 -4.93 -5.48
CA LYS A 57 2.90 -4.26 -6.53
C LYS A 57 4.13 -3.58 -5.97
N VAL A 58 4.00 -2.85 -4.87
CA VAL A 58 5.13 -2.21 -4.17
C VAL A 58 6.10 -3.28 -3.64
N GLY A 59 5.58 -4.36 -3.05
CA GLY A 59 6.38 -5.46 -2.50
C GLY A 59 7.05 -6.36 -3.53
N SER A 60 6.64 -6.27 -4.80
CA SER A 60 7.24 -6.99 -5.94
C SER A 60 8.09 -6.08 -6.84
N SER A 61 8.25 -4.80 -6.48
CA SER A 61 9.10 -3.87 -7.22
C SER A 61 10.57 -4.13 -6.95
N ASP A 62 11.42 -3.79 -7.91
CA ASP A 62 12.87 -3.84 -7.75
C ASP A 62 13.32 -2.68 -6.86
N TRP A 63 13.83 -3.02 -5.67
CA TRP A 63 14.38 -2.06 -4.72
C TRP A 63 15.91 -2.10 -4.76
N PRO A 64 16.60 -0.97 -4.52
CA PRO A 64 18.06 -0.96 -4.48
C PRO A 64 18.63 -1.95 -3.46
N ASP A 65 19.74 -2.60 -3.83
CA ASP A 65 20.42 -3.55 -2.96
C ASP A 65 20.84 -2.92 -1.62
N GLY A 66 20.76 -3.71 -0.55
CA GLY A 66 21.09 -3.26 0.80
C GLY A 66 20.06 -2.30 1.42
N LYS A 67 18.87 -2.16 0.82
CA LYS A 67 17.75 -1.40 1.40
C LYS A 67 16.65 -2.33 1.91
N GLY A 68 16.30 -2.16 3.18
CA GLY A 68 15.11 -2.78 3.77
C GLY A 68 13.85 -2.02 3.40
N VAL A 69 12.81 -2.73 2.97
CA VAL A 69 11.48 -2.17 2.64
C VAL A 69 10.43 -2.90 3.44
N PHE A 70 9.60 -2.13 4.15
CA PHE A 70 8.55 -2.62 5.04
C PHE A 70 7.21 -2.06 4.58
N ILE A 71 6.25 -2.93 4.28
CA ILE A 71 4.98 -2.55 3.65
C ILE A 71 3.84 -3.17 4.45
N THR A 72 2.92 -2.35 4.96
CA THR A 72 1.69 -2.88 5.57
C THR A 72 0.74 -3.39 4.48
N SER A 73 0.30 -4.63 4.61
CA SER A 73 -0.74 -5.26 3.79
C SER A 73 -1.80 -5.88 4.72
N GLY A 74 -2.97 -5.24 4.78
CA GLY A 74 -3.97 -5.52 5.81
C GLY A 74 -3.38 -5.28 7.21
N THR A 75 -3.24 -6.35 7.98
CA THR A 75 -2.64 -6.32 9.34
C THR A 75 -1.21 -6.85 9.39
N ASN A 76 -0.69 -7.35 8.26
CA ASN A 76 0.66 -7.93 8.18
C ASN A 76 1.64 -6.89 7.63
N VAL A 77 2.94 -7.12 7.87
CA VAL A 77 4.02 -6.29 7.33
C VAL A 77 4.92 -7.17 6.47
N ILE A 78 4.95 -6.87 5.18
CA ILE A 78 5.84 -7.51 4.22
C ILE A 78 7.22 -6.85 4.34
N SER A 79 8.25 -7.66 4.56
CA SER A 79 9.65 -7.19 4.66
C SER A 79 10.45 -7.68 3.46
N ARG A 80 11.20 -6.79 2.80
CA ARG A 80 12.07 -7.08 1.65
C ARG A 80 13.46 -6.49 1.88
N GLY A 81 14.51 -7.16 1.41
CA GLY A 81 15.89 -6.63 1.46
C GLY A 81 16.46 -6.43 2.86
N SER A 82 15.86 -7.07 3.88
CA SER A 82 16.30 -7.01 5.28
C SER A 82 15.98 -8.34 5.97
N ASP A 83 16.86 -8.77 6.88
CA ASP A 83 16.62 -9.92 7.77
C ASP A 83 15.69 -9.56 8.94
N HIS A 84 15.42 -8.27 9.15
CA HIS A 84 14.45 -7.84 10.14
C HIS A 84 13.03 -8.11 9.67
N SER A 85 12.20 -8.58 10.60
CA SER A 85 10.76 -8.68 10.41
C SER A 85 10.05 -7.80 11.43
N MET A 86 9.22 -6.87 10.95
CA MET A 86 8.40 -6.04 11.81
C MET A 86 7.17 -6.84 12.29
N PRO A 87 6.73 -6.67 13.56
CA PRO A 87 5.47 -7.24 14.03
C PRO A 87 4.26 -6.79 13.19
N ARG A 88 3.12 -7.46 13.39
CA ARG A 88 1.85 -7.08 12.77
C ARG A 88 1.50 -5.63 13.08
N CYS A 89 0.90 -4.94 12.11
CA CYS A 89 0.48 -3.55 12.20
C CYS A 89 -1.04 -3.50 11.97
N ASP A 90 -1.79 -3.69 13.06
CA ASP A 90 -3.25 -3.85 13.10
C ASP A 90 -4.02 -2.58 13.45
N HIS A 91 -3.33 -1.44 13.52
CA HIS A 91 -3.94 -0.13 13.78
C HIS A 91 -4.87 0.23 12.63
N GLU A 92 -6.04 0.80 12.93
CA GLU A 92 -7.09 1.09 11.94
C GLU A 92 -6.68 2.17 10.92
N GLU A 93 -6.07 3.25 11.40
CA GLU A 93 -5.76 4.45 10.62
C GLU A 93 -4.34 4.46 10.03
N ALA A 94 -4.19 5.04 8.84
CA ALA A 94 -2.91 5.03 8.13
C ALA A 94 -1.85 5.90 8.82
N ASP A 95 -2.25 7.03 9.39
CA ASP A 95 -1.37 7.92 10.16
C ASP A 95 -0.68 7.20 11.33
N THR A 96 -1.44 6.42 12.09
CA THR A 96 -0.95 5.71 13.27
C THR A 96 -0.09 4.54 12.84
N ARG A 97 -0.46 3.86 11.74
CA ARG A 97 0.40 2.84 11.11
C ARG A 97 1.77 3.43 10.71
N ILE A 98 1.83 4.64 10.16
CA ILE A 98 3.10 5.32 9.86
C ILE A 98 3.95 5.49 11.13
N VAL A 99 3.34 5.88 12.24
CA VAL A 99 4.05 6.05 13.53
C VAL A 99 4.57 4.72 14.07
N VAL A 100 3.86 3.61 13.87
CA VAL A 100 4.35 2.26 14.24
C VAL A 100 5.60 1.88 13.45
N HIS A 101 5.62 2.10 12.13
CA HIS A 101 6.81 1.88 11.30
C HIS A 101 7.99 2.76 11.74
N LEU A 102 7.71 4.02 12.07
CA LEU A 102 8.72 4.94 12.58
C LEU A 102 9.30 4.44 13.90
N LYS A 103 8.45 3.99 14.83
CA LYS A 103 8.89 3.44 16.11
C LYS A 103 9.77 2.20 15.94
N ASP A 104 9.37 1.25 15.10
CA ASP A 104 10.17 0.05 14.82
C ASP A 104 11.54 0.41 14.20
N ALA A 105 11.61 1.44 13.35
CA ALA A 105 12.89 1.95 12.84
C ALA A 105 13.77 2.56 13.95
N LEU A 106 13.19 3.38 14.83
CA LEU A 106 13.90 3.98 15.96
C LEU A 106 14.42 2.92 16.95
N ASP A 107 13.61 1.92 17.28
CA ASP A 107 13.97 0.83 18.20
C ASP A 107 15.16 -0.01 17.68
N LYS A 108 15.44 0.03 16.36
CA LYS A 108 16.62 -0.58 15.74
C LYS A 108 17.84 0.33 15.67
N GLY A 109 17.74 1.53 16.22
CA GLY A 109 18.83 2.51 16.20
C GLY A 109 18.89 3.38 14.95
N CYS A 110 17.82 3.48 14.16
CA CYS A 110 17.74 4.56 13.19
C CYS A 110 17.72 5.91 13.93
N THR A 111 18.66 6.80 13.60
CA THR A 111 18.77 8.12 14.26
C THR A 111 18.15 9.24 13.44
N ASN A 112 17.99 9.03 12.12
CA ASN A 112 17.41 9.98 11.19
C ASN A 112 16.28 9.31 10.43
N CYS A 113 15.06 9.78 10.65
CA CYS A 113 13.86 9.26 10.00
C CYS A 113 13.13 10.39 9.28
N LEU A 114 12.72 10.14 8.03
CA LEU A 114 11.96 11.08 7.22
C LEU A 114 10.57 10.49 6.95
N VAL A 115 9.53 11.20 7.38
CA VAL A 115 8.13 10.86 7.07
C VAL A 115 7.65 11.75 5.92
N ARG A 116 7.16 11.12 4.84
CA ARG A 116 6.54 11.82 3.71
C ARG A 116 5.06 11.46 3.65
N THR A 117 4.22 12.44 3.93
CA THR A 117 2.76 12.31 3.91
C THR A 117 2.14 13.64 3.51
N VAL A 118 0.92 13.59 2.96
CA VAL A 118 0.08 14.78 2.75
C VAL A 118 -0.93 14.97 3.88
N ASP A 119 -1.00 14.00 4.80
CA ASP A 119 -1.92 13.97 5.92
C ASP A 119 -1.32 14.69 7.13
N THR A 120 -2.02 15.73 7.61
CA THR A 120 -1.58 16.56 8.73
C THR A 120 -1.72 15.86 10.08
N ASP A 121 -2.58 14.84 10.19
CA ASP A 121 -2.85 14.17 11.46
C ASP A 121 -1.64 13.36 11.93
N VAL A 122 -0.80 12.91 10.98
CA VAL A 122 0.51 12.32 11.29
C VAL A 122 1.39 13.30 12.08
N VAL A 123 1.43 14.58 11.69
CA VAL A 123 2.23 15.60 12.38
C VAL A 123 1.66 15.86 13.77
N ALA A 124 0.34 15.96 13.91
CA ALA A 124 -0.31 16.15 15.20
C ALA A 124 -0.01 14.99 16.16
N ILE A 125 -0.07 13.74 15.69
CA ILE A 125 0.26 12.55 16.48
C ILE A 125 1.73 12.58 16.91
N LEU A 126 2.66 12.88 15.99
CA LEU A 126 4.10 12.93 16.29
C LEU A 126 4.44 14.01 17.33
N ILE A 127 3.85 15.20 17.22
CA ILE A 127 4.02 16.28 18.21
C ILE A 127 3.44 15.83 19.56
N GLY A 128 2.26 15.23 19.58
CA GLY A 128 1.65 14.71 20.79
C GLY A 128 2.54 13.69 21.50
N LYS A 129 3.19 12.79 20.75
CA LYS A 129 4.13 11.79 21.30
C LYS A 129 5.46 12.37 21.75
N TYR A 130 5.93 13.47 21.14
CA TYR A 130 7.18 14.13 21.56
C TYR A 130 7.06 14.80 22.94
N HIS A 131 5.88 15.30 23.28
CA HIS A 131 5.62 15.98 24.55
C HIS A 131 5.19 15.03 25.70
N SER A 132 5.14 13.72 25.45
CA SER A 132 4.73 12.68 26.41
C SER A 132 5.93 11.93 26.97
#